data_AF-T2IKP4-F1
#
_entry.id   AF-T2IKP4-F1
#
_cell.length_a   1.000
_cell.length_b   1.000
_cell.length_c   1.000
_cell.angle_alpha   90.00
_cell.angle_beta   90.00
_cell.angle_gamma   90.00
#
_symmetry.space_group_name_H-M   'P 1'
#
loop_
_entity.id
_entity.type
_entity.pdbx_description
1 polymer ?
#
loop_
_entity_poly.entity_id
_entity_poly.type
_entity_poly.pdbx_seq_one_letter_code
_entity_poly.pdbx_strand_id
1 'polypeptide(L)'
;MNIITAHGYLSPEEEEAWKNTLKAQQPPLILVGLGVPRQEVWIRENRNLCPQSIWVGVGGSFDIWSGTKSRAPGWLRNNNLEWLYRLYQEPWRWRRMLVLPQFFFTSLFYRS
;
A
#
# COMPACT_ATOMS: atom_id res chain seq x y z
N MET A 1 19.21 -16.98 3.06
CA MET A 1 18.03 -16.18 3.44
C MET A 1 16.87 -16.70 2.61
N ASN A 2 15.87 -17.33 3.22
CA ASN A 2 14.74 -17.92 2.50
C ASN A 2 13.67 -16.83 2.29
N ILE A 3 13.18 -16.69 1.06
CA ILE A 3 12.13 -15.72 0.71
C ILE A 3 10.95 -16.55 0.19
N ILE A 4 9.80 -16.42 0.84
CA ILE A 4 8.54 -17.04 0.42
C ILE A 4 7.58 -15.94 -0.04
N THR A 5 6.84 -16.19 -1.12
CA THR A 5 5.96 -15.20 -1.75
C THR A 5 4.64 -15.83 -2.19
N ALA A 6 3.55 -15.07 -2.11
CA ALA A 6 2.24 -15.42 -2.66
C ALA A 6 1.60 -14.19 -3.33
N HIS A 7 0.75 -14.40 -4.34
CA HIS A 7 0.00 -13.31 -4.98
C HIS A 7 -1.17 -12.83 -4.11
N GLY A 8 -1.57 -11.56 -4.24
CA GLY A 8 -2.61 -10.93 -3.39
C GLY A 8 -4.07 -11.31 -3.70
N TYR A 9 -4.29 -12.11 -4.75
CA TYR A 9 -5.62 -12.60 -5.17
C TYR A 9 -5.69 -14.11 -4.91
N LEU A 10 -5.87 -14.48 -3.65
CA LEU A 10 -6.02 -15.88 -3.23
C LEU A 10 -7.51 -16.20 -3.10
N SER A 11 -7.90 -17.42 -3.47
CA SER A 11 -9.16 -18.01 -3.05
C SER A 11 -9.18 -18.18 -1.52
N PRO A 12 -10.36 -18.38 -0.88
CA PRO A 12 -10.42 -18.62 0.56
C PRO A 12 -9.56 -19.81 1.02
N GLU A 13 -9.51 -20.88 0.21
CA GLU A 13 -8.73 -22.09 0.47
C GLU A 13 -7.23 -21.83 0.36
N GLU A 14 -6.80 -21.09 -0.67
CA GLU A 14 -5.41 -20.69 -0.88
C GLU A 14 -4.94 -19.74 0.23
N GLU A 15 -5.81 -18.84 0.69
CA GLU A 15 -5.50 -17.93 1.79
C GLU A 15 -5.29 -18.70 3.09
N GLU A 16 -6.10 -19.73 3.37
CA GLU A 16 -5.93 -20.57 4.55
C GLU A 16 -4.62 -21.38 4.49
N ALA A 17 -4.32 -21.98 3.34
CA ALA A 17 -3.05 -22.68 3.11
C ALA A 17 -1.84 -21.74 3.31
N TRP A 18 -1.95 -20.50 2.84
CA TRP A 18 -0.92 -19.49 3.03
C TRP A 18 -0.74 -19.11 4.51
N LYS A 19 -1.83 -18.91 5.26
CA LYS A 19 -1.77 -18.65 6.71
C LYS A 19 -1.11 -19.80 7.46
N ASN A 20 -1.37 -21.05 7.08
CA ASN A 20 -0.70 -22.21 7.67
C ASN A 20 0.80 -22.22 7.38
N THR A 21 1.20 -21.82 6.17
CA THR A 21 2.61 -21.66 5.81
C THR A 21 3.29 -20.58 6.66
N LEU A 22 2.65 -19.43 6.86
CA LEU A 22 3.18 -18.36 7.71
C LEU A 22 3.34 -18.81 9.17
N LYS A 23 2.34 -19.51 9.72
CA LYS A 23 2.41 -20.09 11.08
C LYS A 23 3.59 -21.06 11.23
N ALA A 24 3.86 -21.89 10.23
CA ALA A 24 4.93 -22.87 10.27
C ALA A 24 6.33 -22.23 10.13
N GLN A 25 6.47 -21.24 9.25
CA GLN A 25 7.77 -20.65 8.92
C GLN A 25 8.21 -19.54 9.89
N GLN A 26 7.27 -18.87 10.57
CA GLN A 26 7.54 -17.75 11.49
C GLN A 26 8.56 -16.72 10.91
N PRO A 27 8.31 -16.15 9.71
CA PRO A 27 9.28 -15.26 9.08
C PRO A 27 9.45 -13.96 9.87
N PRO A 28 10.67 -13.47 10.14
CA PRO A 28 10.86 -12.25 10.92
C PRO A 28 10.41 -10.99 10.15
N LEU A 29 10.55 -11.02 8.83
CA LEU A 29 10.15 -10.07 7.77
C LEU A 29 8.82 -10.37 7.07
N ILE A 30 7.73 -9.59 7.20
CA ILE A 30 6.53 -9.74 6.34
C ILE A 30 6.16 -8.42 5.65
N LEU A 31 6.17 -8.42 4.31
CA LEU A 31 5.76 -7.29 3.47
C LEU A 31 4.40 -7.58 2.84
N VAL A 32 3.44 -6.66 2.98
CA VAL A 32 2.05 -6.85 2.50
C VAL A 32 1.68 -5.80 1.46
N GLY A 33 1.40 -6.25 0.23
CA GLY A 33 1.07 -5.42 -0.93
C GLY A 33 -0.38 -5.56 -1.42
N LEU A 34 -1.36 -5.65 -0.52
CA LEU A 34 -2.79 -5.84 -0.88
C LEU A 34 -3.53 -4.54 -1.24
N GLY A 35 -2.86 -3.39 -1.12
CA GLY A 35 -3.45 -2.07 -1.32
C GLY A 35 -4.30 -1.59 -0.14
N VAL A 36 -4.58 -0.29 -0.09
CA VAL A 36 -5.31 0.37 1.01
C VAL A 36 -6.82 0.41 0.69
N PRO A 37 -7.72 -0.05 1.59
CA PRO A 37 -7.50 -0.36 3.01
C PRO A 37 -7.26 -1.85 3.35
N ARG A 38 -7.23 -2.72 2.34
CA ARG A 38 -7.22 -4.18 2.53
C ARG A 38 -5.96 -4.65 3.25
N GLN A 39 -4.80 -4.03 3.00
CA GLN A 39 -3.55 -4.36 3.66
C GLN A 39 -3.60 -4.10 5.17
N GLU A 40 -4.18 -2.98 5.61
CA GLU A 40 -4.22 -2.62 7.03
C GLU A 40 -5.14 -3.57 7.79
N VAL A 41 -6.29 -3.90 7.19
CA VAL A 41 -7.24 -4.87 7.74
C VAL A 41 -6.59 -6.24 7.83
N TRP A 42 -5.93 -6.69 6.76
CA TRP A 42 -5.32 -8.01 6.72
C TRP A 42 -4.17 -8.17 7.72
N ILE A 43 -3.30 -7.17 7.84
CA ILE A 43 -2.23 -7.16 8.87
C ILE A 43 -2.86 -7.21 10.26
N ARG A 44 -3.88 -6.39 10.53
CA ARG A 44 -4.55 -6.35 11.85
C ARG A 44 -5.14 -7.71 12.24
N GLU A 45 -5.77 -8.40 11.28
CA GLU A 45 -6.43 -9.70 11.51
C GLU A 45 -5.45 -10.87 11.64
N ASN A 46 -4.27 -10.78 11.03
CA ASN A 46 -3.35 -11.92 10.88
C ASN A 46 -1.99 -11.73 11.56
N ARG A 47 -1.70 -10.58 12.18
CA ARG A 47 -0.41 -10.34 12.86
C ARG A 47 -0.12 -11.33 14.00
N ASN A 48 -1.17 -11.91 14.58
CA ASN A 48 -1.08 -12.92 15.64
C ASN A 48 -0.52 -14.27 15.12
N LEU A 49 -0.57 -14.53 13.82
CA LEU A 49 -0.01 -15.75 13.22
C LEU A 49 1.50 -15.83 13.39
N CYS A 50 2.17 -14.66 13.38
CA CYS A 50 3.62 -14.55 13.54
C CYS A 50 3.92 -13.41 14.54
N PRO A 51 3.87 -13.68 15.86
CA PRO A 51 3.87 -12.64 16.90
C PRO A 51 5.21 -11.91 17.05
N GLN A 52 6.32 -12.50 16.58
CA GLN A 52 7.66 -11.91 16.62
C GLN A 52 8.05 -11.19 15.32
N SER A 53 7.17 -11.21 14.33
CA SER A 53 7.45 -10.69 12.99
C SER A 53 7.16 -9.20 12.90
N ILE A 54 7.94 -8.52 12.06
CA ILE A 54 7.69 -7.14 11.66
C ILE A 54 6.83 -7.17 10.40
N TRP A 55 5.64 -6.54 10.47
CA TRP A 55 4.68 -6.46 9.38
C TRP A 55 4.69 -5.06 8.77
N VAL A 56 4.94 -4.95 7.47
CA VAL A 56 5.01 -3.67 6.76
C VAL A 56 4.05 -3.68 5.58
N GLY A 57 3.05 -2.80 5.60
CA GLY A 57 2.20 -2.51 4.44
C GLY A 57 2.99 -1.69 3.43
N VAL A 58 3.26 -2.25 2.26
CA VAL A 58 4.04 -1.59 1.19
C VAL A 58 3.13 -0.91 0.15
N GLY A 59 1.81 -1.05 0.27
CA GLY A 59 0.84 -0.47 -0.65
C GLY A 59 0.94 -1.06 -2.06
N GLY A 60 0.28 -0.40 -3.01
CA GLY A 60 0.48 -0.64 -4.45
C GLY A 60 1.82 -0.09 -4.97
N SER A 61 2.81 0.15 -4.11
CA SER A 61 4.13 0.59 -4.54
C SER A 61 4.83 -0.48 -5.40
N PHE A 62 4.48 -1.75 -5.18
CA PHE A 62 4.87 -2.86 -6.06
C PHE A 62 4.31 -2.70 -7.48
N ASP A 63 3.12 -2.11 -7.68
CA ASP A 63 2.58 -1.84 -9.04
C ASP A 63 3.40 -0.78 -9.79
N ILE A 64 4.10 0.10 -9.07
CA ILE A 64 5.01 1.09 -9.64
C ILE A 64 6.35 0.43 -10.00
N TRP A 65 6.82 -0.51 -9.16
CA TRP A 65 8.07 -1.23 -9.36
C TRP A 65 7.97 -2.35 -10.42
N SER A 66 6.77 -2.91 -10.64
CA SER A 66 6.50 -3.91 -11.69
C SER A 66 6.35 -3.30 -13.10
N GLY A 67 6.48 -1.98 -13.24
CA GLY A 67 6.50 -1.29 -14.55
C GLY A 67 5.13 -1.02 -15.17
N THR A 68 4.03 -1.36 -14.50
CA THR A 68 2.67 -1.27 -15.06
C THR A 68 2.13 0.16 -15.15
N LYS A 69 2.74 1.13 -14.44
CA LYS A 69 2.34 2.54 -14.50
C LYS A 69 3.46 3.44 -14.98
N SER A 70 3.22 4.11 -16.10
CA SER A 70 4.10 5.16 -16.62
C SER A 70 4.17 6.32 -15.62
N ARG A 71 5.40 6.69 -15.21
CA ARG A 71 5.63 7.87 -14.38
C ARG A 71 5.11 9.12 -15.10
N ALA A 72 4.67 10.11 -14.34
CA ALA A 72 4.28 11.39 -14.92
C ALA A 72 5.42 11.96 -15.80
N PRO A 73 5.10 12.59 -16.95
CA PRO A 73 6.07 13.32 -17.76
C PRO A 73 6.98 14.22 -16.92
N GLY A 74 8.26 14.36 -17.30
CA GLY A 74 9.25 15.11 -16.52
C GLY A 74 8.82 16.55 -16.19
N TRP A 75 8.11 17.20 -17.11
CA TRP A 75 7.59 18.55 -16.89
C TRP A 75 6.55 18.62 -15.76
N LEU A 76 5.68 17.62 -15.62
CA LEU A 76 4.69 17.56 -14.53
C LEU A 76 5.34 17.31 -13.18
N ARG A 77 6.38 16.45 -13.15
CA ARG A 77 7.16 16.20 -11.93
C ARG A 77 7.91 17.45 -11.47
N ASN A 78 8.55 18.15 -12.39
CA ASN A 78 9.32 19.37 -12.09
C ASN A 78 8.44 20.54 -11.62
N ASN A 79 7.13 20.50 -11.89
CA ASN A 79 6.15 21.50 -11.45
C ASN A 79 5.33 21.06 -10.22
N ASN A 80 5.72 19.98 -9.53
CA ASN A 80 4.95 19.40 -8.41
C ASN A 80 3.51 18.99 -8.78
N LEU A 81 3.22 18.75 -10.07
CA LEU A 81 1.90 18.37 -10.60
C LEU A 81 1.71 16.85 -10.73
N GLU A 82 2.63 16.06 -10.17
CA GLU A 82 2.52 14.60 -10.19
C GLU A 82 1.23 14.11 -9.51
N TRP A 83 0.78 14.80 -8.46
CA TRP A 83 -0.50 14.49 -7.81
C TRP A 83 -1.67 14.67 -8.78
N LEU A 84 -1.68 15.74 -9.57
CA LEU A 84 -2.76 16.05 -10.51
C LEU A 84 -2.80 15.02 -11.64
N TYR A 85 -1.63 14.61 -12.13
CA TYR A 85 -1.53 13.54 -13.12
C TYR A 85 -2.04 12.19 -12.58
N ARG A 86 -1.72 11.86 -11.33
CA ARG A 86 -2.24 10.64 -10.67
C ARG A 86 -3.75 10.71 -10.45
N LEU A 87 -4.30 11.89 -10.13
CA LEU A 87 -5.75 12.10 -10.04
C LEU A 87 -6.43 11.93 -11.40
N TYR A 88 -5.83 12.46 -12.47
CA TYR A 88 -6.34 12.30 -13.83
C TYR A 88 -6.40 10.84 -14.26
N GLN A 89 -5.36 10.04 -13.94
CA GLN A 89 -5.34 8.61 -14.25
C GLN A 89 -6.27 7.77 -13.36
N GLU A 90 -6.48 8.18 -12.10
CA GLU A 90 -7.29 7.47 -11.12
C GLU A 90 -8.39 8.38 -10.55
N PRO A 91 -9.37 8.79 -11.38
CA PRO A 91 -10.34 9.80 -10.99
C PRO A 91 -11.10 9.42 -9.72
N TRP A 92 -11.36 8.13 -9.48
CA TRP A 92 -12.01 7.64 -8.25
C TRP A 92 -11.27 7.95 -6.94
N ARG A 93 -9.98 8.32 -6.99
CA ARG A 93 -9.20 8.75 -5.82
C ARG A 93 -9.45 10.18 -5.37
N TRP A 94 -10.28 10.95 -6.10
CA TRP A 94 -10.60 12.35 -5.79
C TRP A 94 -10.96 12.58 -4.31
N ARG A 95 -11.73 11.68 -3.70
CA ARG A 95 -12.14 11.77 -2.29
C ARG A 95 -10.97 11.76 -1.31
N ARG A 96 -9.93 10.95 -1.57
CA ARG A 96 -8.72 10.92 -0.73
C ARG A 96 -7.87 12.18 -0.93
N MET A 97 -7.95 12.79 -2.11
CA MET A 97 -7.16 13.97 -2.44
C MET A 97 -7.74 15.27 -1.89
N LEU A 98 -9.00 15.29 -1.46
CA LEU A 98 -9.59 16.41 -0.72
C LEU A 98 -8.95 16.65 0.66
N VAL A 99 -8.21 15.66 1.18
CA VAL A 99 -7.41 15.85 2.41
C VAL A 99 -6.26 16.84 2.18
N LEU A 100 -5.76 16.99 0.94
CA LEU A 100 -4.67 17.91 0.61
C LEU A 100 -5.07 19.40 0.74
N PRO A 101 -6.18 19.90 0.16
CA PRO A 101 -6.63 21.26 0.40
C PRO A 101 -7.04 21.48 1.86
N GLN A 102 -7.67 20.49 2.51
CA GLN A 102 -7.98 20.60 3.94
C GLN A 102 -6.71 20.79 4.78
N PHE A 103 -5.67 19.98 4.54
CA PHE A 103 -4.38 20.12 5.22
C PHE A 103 -3.70 21.46 4.91
N PHE A 104 -3.76 21.93 3.66
CA PHE A 104 -3.21 23.23 3.26
C PHE A 104 -3.85 24.37 4.06
N PHE A 105 -5.19 24.45 4.10
CA PHE A 105 -5.88 25.47 4.88
C PHE A 105 -5.58 25.35 6.38
N THR A 106 -5.66 24.15 6.95
CA THR A 106 -5.33 23.94 8.37
C THR A 106 -3.90 24.38 8.70
N SER A 107 -2.93 24.08 7.84
CA SER A 107 -1.52 24.49 8.05
C SER A 107 -1.32 26.01 7.92
N LEU A 108 -2.11 26.68 7.09
CA LEU A 108 -2.04 28.13 6.89
C LEU A 108 -2.66 28.90 8.06
N PHE A 109 -3.73 28.37 8.66
CA PHE A 109 -4.44 28.99 9.78
C PHE A 109 -3.89 28.62 11.16
N TYR A 110 -2.98 27.64 11.28
CA TYR A 110 -2.36 27.26 12.56
C TYR A 110 -1.22 28.21 13.00
N ARG A 111 -0.92 29.26 12.22
CA ARG A 111 0.19 30.19 12.47
C ARG A 111 -0.23 31.66 12.63
N SER A 112 -1.49 31.94 12.96
CA SER A 112 -1.96 33.29 13.30
C SER A 112 -2.63 33.37 14.65
#